data_AF-A0A558ILS4-F1
#
_entry.id   AF-A0A558ILS4-F1
#
_cell.length_a   1.000
_cell.length_b   1.000
_cell.length_c   1.000
_cell.angle_alpha   90.00
_cell.angle_beta   90.00
_cell.angle_gamma   90.00
#
_symmetry.space_group_name_H-M   'P 1'
#
loop_
_entity.id
_entity.type
_entity.pdbx_description
1 polymer ?
#
loop_
_entity_poly.entity_id
_entity_poly.type
_entity_poly.pdbx_seq_one_letter_code
_entity_poly.pdbx_strand_id
1 'polypeptide(L)'
;MSQSIHDSLDAIDPGETTGFNGARLAATVLLLRDTAEGLRVWIQERVRTMRNYPGHVVFPGGGVDPRDFPPRTWDSGELWAGRSVVSMARRMGVTKYKAHALVFAAARELFEEAGTLLAIREDGLVSDASRYHRERELLETHEISFTEFLEHNGMRVDADMLLPWSRWAGEDNNHWFDTFFFIGVLPEGQEPDGDTGEADDAGWFDPQLVLDGWRAGLVRLAIPTWAQLKRLTSYATVKEVLDDASFSDLRPIIGDPRDDERYREYFTTFPVDRI
;
A
#
# COMPACT_ATOMS: atom_id res chain seq x y z
N MET A 1 7.85 -25.79 38.89
CA MET A 1 7.21 -24.56 38.38
C MET A 1 8.15 -23.82 37.42
N SER A 2 8.58 -24.46 36.33
CA SER A 2 9.57 -23.89 35.38
C SER A 2 9.17 -24.05 33.91
N GLN A 3 8.04 -24.68 33.61
CA GLN A 3 7.56 -24.88 32.24
C GLN A 3 6.65 -23.75 31.73
N SER A 4 6.20 -22.84 32.60
CA SER A 4 5.15 -21.86 32.27
C SER A 4 5.64 -20.56 31.61
N ILE A 5 6.95 -20.28 31.60
CA ILE A 5 7.48 -18.99 31.12
C ILE A 5 8.00 -19.10 29.67
N HIS A 6 8.35 -20.31 29.20
CA HIS A 6 8.79 -20.51 27.82
C HIS A 6 7.63 -20.63 26.82
N ASP A 7 6.47 -21.16 27.23
CA ASP A 7 5.30 -21.30 26.34
C ASP A 7 4.60 -19.96 26.02
N SER A 8 4.86 -18.88 26.78
CA SER A 8 4.26 -17.56 26.53
C SER A 8 5.04 -16.69 25.54
N LEU A 9 6.29 -17.04 25.23
CA LEU A 9 7.12 -16.33 24.24
C LEU A 9 6.96 -16.90 22.83
N ASP A 10 6.47 -18.14 22.71
CA ASP A 10 6.18 -18.82 21.44
C ASP A 10 4.70 -18.79 21.03
N ALA A 11 3.85 -18.13 21.81
CA ALA A 11 2.49 -17.79 21.41
C ALA A 11 2.51 -16.65 20.39
N ILE A 12 3.03 -16.93 19.19
CA ILE A 12 2.88 -16.05 18.03
C ILE A 12 1.37 -15.93 17.80
N ASP A 13 0.79 -14.79 18.12
CA ASP A 13 -0.56 -14.45 17.65
C ASP A 13 -0.45 -14.27 16.13
N PRO A 14 -0.99 -15.21 15.33
CA PRO A 14 -0.88 -15.14 13.89
C PRO A 14 -1.74 -14.01 13.31
N GLY A 15 -2.58 -13.33 14.11
CA GLY A 15 -3.38 -12.17 13.72
C GLY A 15 -2.91 -10.85 14.35
N GLU A 16 -1.69 -10.79 14.88
CA GLU A 16 -1.16 -9.55 15.45
C GLU A 16 -0.93 -8.49 14.35
N THR A 17 -1.84 -7.52 14.27
CA THR A 17 -1.80 -6.41 13.31
C THR A 17 -0.85 -5.28 13.70
N THR A 18 0.01 -5.48 14.70
CA THR A 18 0.96 -4.46 15.17
C THR A 18 2.35 -4.65 14.54
N GLY A 19 3.05 -3.54 14.34
CA GLY A 19 4.37 -3.44 13.75
C GLY A 19 5.35 -2.78 14.70
N PHE A 20 6.13 -1.84 14.16
CA PHE A 20 7.14 -1.09 14.90
C PHE A 20 6.57 -0.46 16.18
N ASN A 21 7.12 -0.83 17.34
CA ASN A 21 6.72 -0.34 18.66
C ASN A 21 5.20 -0.42 18.95
N GLY A 22 4.50 -1.42 18.42
CA GLY A 22 3.06 -1.60 18.64
C GLY A 22 2.18 -0.74 17.73
N ALA A 23 2.75 0.03 16.80
CA ALA A 23 2.01 0.78 15.79
C ALA A 23 1.16 -0.15 14.92
N ARG A 24 -0.01 0.29 14.45
CA ARG A 24 -0.86 -0.52 13.56
C ARG A 24 -0.17 -0.70 12.20
N LEU A 25 -0.05 -1.93 11.72
CA LEU A 25 0.45 -2.22 10.38
C LEU A 25 -0.49 -1.67 9.31
N ALA A 26 0.09 -1.07 8.28
CA ALA A 26 -0.62 -0.60 7.11
C ALA A 26 0.19 -0.89 5.85
N ALA A 27 -0.52 -0.94 4.72
CA ALA A 27 0.07 -1.13 3.40
C ALA A 27 -0.49 -0.09 2.43
N THR A 28 0.39 0.48 1.60
CA THR A 28 0.04 1.52 0.64
C THR A 28 0.68 1.23 -0.71
N VAL A 29 -0.06 1.37 -1.81
CA VAL A 29 0.43 1.03 -3.16
C VAL A 29 0.56 2.28 -4.02
N LEU A 30 1.78 2.55 -4.48
CA LEU A 30 2.02 3.49 -5.57
C LEU A 30 1.81 2.73 -6.87
N LEU A 31 0.61 2.82 -7.44
CA LEU A 31 0.30 2.23 -8.74
C LEU A 31 0.86 3.12 -9.85
N LEU A 32 1.71 2.55 -10.71
CA LEU A 32 2.44 3.28 -11.74
C LEU A 32 2.10 2.80 -13.15
N ARG A 33 2.23 3.71 -14.12
CA ARG A 33 2.25 3.39 -15.55
C ARG A 33 3.20 4.31 -16.32
N ASP A 34 3.71 3.83 -17.44
CA ASP A 34 4.42 4.66 -18.41
C ASP A 34 3.42 5.28 -19.40
N THR A 35 3.70 6.52 -19.81
CA THR A 35 2.98 7.21 -20.89
C THR A 35 3.98 7.85 -21.85
N ALA A 36 3.50 8.34 -23.00
CA ALA A 36 4.34 9.10 -23.93
C ALA A 36 4.95 10.37 -23.30
N GLU A 37 4.35 10.89 -22.23
CA GLU A 37 4.81 12.08 -21.50
C GLU A 37 5.64 11.72 -20.25
N GLY A 38 5.92 10.44 -20.02
CA GLY A 38 6.70 9.94 -18.89
C GLY A 38 5.87 9.16 -17.86
N LEU A 39 6.49 8.92 -16.71
CA LEU A 39 5.91 8.20 -15.57
C LEU A 39 4.64 8.90 -15.05
N ARG A 40 3.60 8.11 -14.77
CA ARG A 40 2.39 8.54 -14.06
C ARG A 40 2.15 7.67 -12.84
N VAL A 41 1.62 8.28 -11.79
CA VAL A 41 1.20 7.61 -10.55
C VAL A 41 -0.28 7.85 -10.31
N TRP A 42 -0.99 6.81 -9.89
CA TRP A 42 -2.40 6.92 -9.47
C TRP A 42 -2.46 7.51 -8.06
N ILE A 43 -3.24 8.57 -7.89
CA ILE A 43 -3.48 9.22 -6.60
C ILE A 43 -4.97 9.53 -6.44
N GLN A 44 -5.38 9.73 -5.19
CA GLN A 44 -6.74 10.11 -4.81
C GLN A 44 -6.71 11.32 -3.88
N GLU A 45 -7.74 12.16 -3.93
CA GLU A 45 -8.02 13.16 -2.89
C GLU A 45 -9.09 12.61 -1.94
N ARG A 46 -8.74 12.44 -0.65
CA ARG A 46 -9.68 11.88 0.34
C ARG A 46 -10.84 12.83 0.61
N VAL A 47 -12.05 12.28 0.75
CA VAL A 47 -13.22 13.08 1.13
C VAL A 47 -12.97 13.81 2.45
N ARG A 48 -13.45 15.06 2.55
CA ARG A 48 -13.19 15.92 3.73
C ARG A 48 -13.78 15.38 5.04
N THR A 49 -14.69 14.41 4.98
CA THR A 49 -15.32 13.77 6.14
C THR A 49 -14.50 12.64 6.75
N MET A 50 -13.40 12.22 6.11
CA MET A 50 -12.58 11.11 6.59
C MET A 50 -11.82 11.45 7.86
N ARG A 51 -11.63 10.43 8.70
CA ARG A 51 -10.97 10.57 10.01
C ARG A 51 -9.48 10.91 9.89
N ASN A 52 -8.81 10.33 8.89
CA ASN A 52 -7.38 10.50 8.65
C ASN A 52 -7.18 11.25 7.33
N TYR A 53 -6.30 12.24 7.35
CA TYR A 53 -5.91 13.05 6.20
C TYR A 53 -7.07 13.57 5.32
N PRO A 54 -8.12 14.21 5.87
CA PRO A 54 -9.21 14.76 5.07
C PRO A 54 -8.70 15.80 4.06
N GLY A 55 -9.17 15.71 2.80
CA GLY A 55 -8.74 16.60 1.71
C GLY A 55 -7.25 16.51 1.36
N HIS A 56 -6.57 15.44 1.78
CA HIS A 56 -5.20 15.19 1.36
C HIS A 56 -5.17 14.31 0.13
N VAL A 57 -4.15 14.55 -0.69
CA VAL A 57 -3.75 13.61 -1.73
C VAL A 57 -3.05 12.41 -1.08
N VAL A 58 -3.50 11.21 -1.44
CA VAL A 58 -3.01 9.92 -0.95
C VAL A 58 -2.84 8.93 -2.11
N PHE A 59 -2.20 7.80 -1.80
CA PHE A 59 -2.22 6.61 -2.64
C PHE A 59 -3.21 5.60 -2.03
N PRO A 60 -3.72 4.64 -2.82
CA PRO A 60 -4.52 3.53 -2.29
C PRO A 60 -3.82 2.81 -1.14
N GLY A 61 -4.52 2.59 -0.03
CA GLY A 61 -3.92 1.89 1.09
C GLY A 61 -4.62 2.10 2.42
N GLY A 62 -4.45 1.11 3.29
CA GLY A 62 -5.09 1.09 4.59
C GLY A 62 -4.42 0.13 5.57
N GLY A 63 -5.09 -0.08 6.69
CA GLY A 63 -4.59 -0.89 7.78
C GLY A 63 -4.73 -2.38 7.48
N VAL A 64 -3.77 -3.17 7.93
CA VAL A 64 -3.88 -4.65 7.87
C VAL A 64 -5.08 -5.10 8.71
N ASP A 65 -5.96 -5.89 8.12
CA ASP A 65 -7.09 -6.57 8.75
C ASP A 65 -6.67 -7.97 9.21
N PRO A 66 -7.18 -8.49 10.35
CA PRO A 66 -6.93 -9.88 10.76
C PRO A 66 -7.23 -10.93 9.66
N ARG A 67 -8.12 -10.64 8.72
CA ARG A 67 -8.48 -11.49 7.57
C ARG A 67 -7.47 -11.46 6.42
N ASP A 68 -6.53 -10.52 6.43
CA ASP A 68 -5.38 -10.50 5.49
C ASP A 68 -4.32 -11.54 5.89
N PHE A 69 -4.37 -12.01 7.14
CA PHE A 69 -3.48 -13.07 7.60
C PHE A 69 -3.88 -14.42 7.00
N PRO A 70 -2.88 -15.29 6.80
CA PRO A 70 -3.15 -16.60 6.26
C PRO A 70 -4.01 -17.46 7.22
N PRO A 71 -4.80 -18.41 6.70
CA PRO A 71 -5.53 -19.36 7.53
C PRO A 71 -4.57 -20.20 8.39
N ARG A 72 -5.07 -20.66 9.55
CA ARG A 72 -4.27 -21.40 10.55
C ARG A 72 -3.62 -22.68 10.01
N THR A 73 -4.22 -23.29 8.99
CA THR A 73 -3.72 -24.49 8.29
C THR A 73 -2.91 -24.11 7.05
N TRP A 74 -2.01 -23.13 7.19
CA TRP A 74 -1.23 -22.56 6.10
C TRP A 74 -0.51 -23.61 5.24
N ASP A 75 -1.03 -23.85 4.04
CA ASP A 75 -0.25 -24.33 2.90
C ASP A 75 0.05 -23.11 2.02
N SER A 76 1.33 -22.75 1.93
CA SER A 76 1.82 -21.49 1.38
C SER A 76 1.51 -21.20 -0.10
N GLY A 77 0.74 -22.07 -0.77
CA GLY A 77 0.59 -22.07 -2.22
C GLY A 77 -0.81 -21.78 -2.76
N GLU A 78 -1.88 -21.87 -1.97
CA GLU A 78 -3.24 -21.83 -2.55
C GLU A 78 -3.61 -20.45 -3.08
N LEU A 79 -3.32 -19.37 -2.34
CA LEU A 79 -3.70 -17.98 -2.69
C LEU A 79 -2.52 -17.06 -3.00
N TRP A 80 -1.30 -17.60 -3.03
CA TRP A 80 -0.06 -16.85 -3.23
C TRP A 80 0.67 -17.30 -4.50
N ALA A 81 1.19 -16.35 -5.26
CA ALA A 81 2.02 -16.58 -6.44
C ALA A 81 3.26 -15.67 -6.45
N GLY A 82 4.15 -15.91 -7.42
CA GLY A 82 5.41 -15.19 -7.56
C GLY A 82 6.45 -15.58 -6.51
N ARG A 83 7.30 -14.62 -6.12
CA ARG A 83 8.32 -14.79 -5.08
C ARG A 83 7.74 -15.32 -3.77
N SER A 84 8.45 -16.24 -3.13
CA SER A 84 7.98 -16.86 -1.87
C SER A 84 7.76 -15.83 -0.75
N VAL A 85 6.72 -16.05 0.06
CA VAL A 85 6.41 -15.26 1.26
C VAL A 85 7.61 -15.14 2.20
N VAL A 86 8.47 -16.17 2.28
CA VAL A 86 9.69 -16.16 3.11
C VAL A 86 10.71 -15.16 2.57
N SER A 87 10.88 -15.07 1.25
CA SER A 87 11.76 -14.08 0.65
C SER A 87 11.19 -12.66 0.84
N MET A 88 9.88 -12.49 0.73
CA MET A 88 9.22 -11.20 0.98
C MET A 88 9.40 -10.76 2.45
N ALA A 89 9.17 -11.68 3.39
CA ALA A 89 9.34 -11.44 4.82
C ALA A 89 10.77 -11.02 5.19
N ARG A 90 11.78 -11.68 4.62
CA ARG A 90 13.19 -11.30 4.80
C ARG A 90 13.48 -9.90 4.27
N ARG A 91 12.94 -9.57 3.09
CA ARG A 91 13.12 -8.23 2.48
C ARG A 91 12.50 -7.16 3.38
N MET A 92 11.29 -7.39 3.86
CA MET A 92 10.53 -6.45 4.69
C MET A 92 10.97 -6.40 6.17
N GLY A 93 11.78 -7.36 6.62
CA GLY A 93 12.22 -7.45 8.02
C GLY A 93 11.07 -7.79 8.98
N VAL A 94 10.14 -8.64 8.55
CA VAL A 94 8.96 -9.08 9.34
C VAL A 94 8.82 -10.61 9.33
N THR A 95 7.88 -11.15 10.09
CA THR A 95 7.54 -12.58 10.04
C THR A 95 6.84 -12.94 8.72
N LYS A 96 6.85 -14.22 8.33
CA LYS A 96 6.13 -14.67 7.12
C LYS A 96 4.62 -14.38 7.18
N TYR A 97 4.02 -14.41 8.36
CA TYR A 97 2.60 -14.12 8.57
C TYR A 97 2.29 -12.64 8.33
N LYS A 98 3.12 -11.73 8.87
CA LYS A 98 2.99 -10.28 8.64
C LYS A 98 3.31 -9.91 7.19
N ALA A 99 4.29 -10.57 6.56
CA ALA A 99 4.58 -10.36 5.14
C ALA A 99 3.40 -10.76 4.25
N HIS A 100 2.75 -11.88 4.56
CA HIS A 100 1.51 -12.27 3.89
C HIS A 100 0.44 -11.19 4.03
N ALA A 101 0.14 -10.82 5.28
CA ALA A 101 -0.91 -9.86 5.59
C ALA A 101 -0.67 -8.48 4.98
N LEU A 102 0.59 -8.02 4.92
CA LEU A 102 0.92 -6.75 4.28
C LEU A 102 0.75 -6.78 2.76
N VAL A 103 1.10 -7.89 2.10
CA VAL A 103 0.89 -8.04 0.64
C VAL A 103 -0.59 -8.20 0.31
N PHE A 104 -1.35 -8.93 1.14
CA PHE A 104 -2.79 -9.07 0.98
C PHE A 104 -3.52 -7.76 1.25
N ALA A 105 -3.16 -7.02 2.29
CA ALA A 105 -3.68 -5.68 2.54
C ALA A 105 -3.38 -4.74 1.36
N ALA A 106 -2.15 -4.73 0.84
CA ALA A 106 -1.80 -3.92 -0.33
C ALA A 106 -2.69 -4.24 -1.55
N ALA A 107 -2.92 -5.52 -1.85
CA ALA A 107 -3.75 -5.94 -2.97
C ALA A 107 -5.24 -5.66 -2.73
N ARG A 108 -5.74 -5.88 -1.51
CA ARG A 108 -7.12 -5.63 -1.10
C ARG A 108 -7.46 -4.14 -1.19
N GLU A 109 -6.68 -3.29 -0.52
CA GLU A 109 -6.91 -1.85 -0.48
C GLU A 109 -6.83 -1.22 -1.88
N LEU A 110 -5.90 -1.69 -2.73
CA LEU A 110 -5.84 -1.23 -4.12
C LEU A 110 -7.10 -1.60 -4.91
N PHE A 111 -7.68 -2.78 -4.66
CA PHE A 111 -8.90 -3.19 -5.32
C PHE A 111 -10.13 -2.44 -4.78
N GLU A 112 -10.26 -2.32 -3.46
CA GLU A 112 -11.34 -1.58 -2.79
C GLU A 112 -11.35 -0.12 -3.23
N GLU A 113 -10.20 0.56 -3.25
CA GLU A 113 -10.18 2.00 -3.52
C GLU A 113 -10.03 2.36 -5.00
N ALA A 114 -9.41 1.51 -5.82
CA ALA A 114 -9.07 1.85 -7.21
C ALA A 114 -9.52 0.82 -8.25
N GLY A 115 -10.24 -0.24 -7.85
CA GLY A 115 -10.76 -1.25 -8.76
C GLY A 115 -9.69 -2.10 -9.46
N THR A 116 -8.41 -1.97 -9.08
CA THR A 116 -7.30 -2.65 -9.74
C THR A 116 -6.91 -3.93 -8.98
N LEU A 117 -6.91 -5.07 -9.69
CA LEU A 117 -6.54 -6.37 -9.13
C LEU A 117 -5.13 -6.79 -9.54
N LEU A 118 -4.25 -6.95 -8.56
CA LEU A 118 -2.92 -7.56 -8.75
C LEU A 118 -2.99 -9.07 -8.45
N ALA A 119 -3.74 -9.77 -9.28
CA ALA A 119 -4.04 -11.19 -9.11
C ALA A 119 -3.92 -11.97 -10.41
N ILE A 120 -3.57 -13.26 -10.27
CA ILE A 120 -3.50 -14.22 -11.38
C ILE A 120 -4.52 -15.34 -11.18
N ARG A 121 -4.99 -15.90 -12.29
CA ARG A 121 -5.79 -17.13 -12.37
C ARG A 121 -5.00 -18.19 -13.13
N GLU A 122 -5.60 -19.36 -13.36
CA GLU A 122 -5.00 -20.42 -14.19
C GLU A 122 -4.72 -19.95 -15.63
N ASP A 123 -5.55 -19.06 -16.17
CA ASP A 123 -5.42 -18.51 -17.53
C ASP A 123 -4.45 -17.33 -17.64
N GLY A 124 -3.82 -16.92 -16.54
CA GLY A 124 -2.83 -15.85 -16.49
C GLY A 124 -3.25 -14.66 -15.63
N LEU A 125 -2.68 -13.50 -15.93
CA LEU A 125 -2.99 -12.26 -15.22
C LEU A 125 -4.44 -11.85 -15.44
N VAL A 126 -5.12 -11.39 -14.39
CA VAL A 126 -6.45 -10.79 -14.52
C VAL A 126 -6.31 -9.50 -15.33
N SER A 127 -6.90 -9.47 -16.52
CA SER A 127 -6.86 -8.31 -17.42
C SER A 127 -8.09 -7.42 -17.34
N ASP A 128 -9.17 -7.87 -16.69
CA ASP A 128 -10.43 -7.14 -16.58
C ASP A 128 -11.01 -7.32 -15.18
N ALA A 129 -10.67 -6.37 -14.29
CA ALA A 129 -11.15 -6.36 -12.91
C ALA A 129 -12.58 -5.82 -12.77
N SER A 130 -13.12 -5.13 -13.78
CA SER A 130 -14.46 -4.51 -13.73
C SER A 130 -15.58 -5.53 -13.51
N ARG A 131 -15.35 -6.80 -13.88
CA ARG A 131 -16.27 -7.92 -13.66
C ARG A 131 -16.54 -8.23 -12.20
N TYR A 132 -15.67 -7.77 -11.30
CA TYR A 132 -15.72 -8.02 -9.87
C TYR A 132 -16.23 -6.82 -9.08
N HIS A 133 -16.87 -5.85 -9.73
CA HIS A 133 -17.36 -4.65 -9.08
C HIS A 133 -18.36 -4.95 -7.95
N ARG A 134 -19.21 -5.98 -8.11
CA ARG A 134 -20.13 -6.40 -7.05
C ARG A 134 -19.37 -6.96 -5.84
N GLU A 135 -18.32 -7.74 -6.07
CA GLU A 135 -17.48 -8.27 -5.01
C GLU A 135 -16.66 -7.16 -4.34
N ARG A 136 -16.24 -6.13 -5.08
CA ARG A 136 -15.63 -4.92 -4.52
C ARG A 136 -16.56 -4.25 -3.51
N GLU A 137 -17.82 -4.02 -3.86
CA GLU A 137 -18.82 -3.46 -2.93
C GLU A 137 -18.95 -4.32 -1.65
N LEU A 138 -18.95 -5.65 -1.78
CA LEU A 138 -19.05 -6.57 -0.64
C LEU A 138 -17.78 -6.58 0.24
N LEU A 139 -16.61 -6.31 -0.34
CA LEU A 139 -15.36 -6.15 0.40
C LEU A 139 -15.41 -4.84 1.21
N GLU A 140 -15.82 -3.74 0.59
CA GLU A 140 -15.98 -2.43 1.24
C GLU A 140 -16.97 -2.47 2.41
N THR A 141 -18.06 -3.24 2.30
CA THR A 141 -19.02 -3.45 3.42
C THR A 141 -18.57 -4.51 4.42
N HIS A 142 -17.40 -5.13 4.21
CA HIS A 142 -16.84 -6.23 4.98
C HIS A 142 -17.73 -7.49 5.03
N GLU A 143 -18.67 -7.64 4.08
CA GLU A 143 -19.56 -8.80 3.95
C GLU A 143 -18.81 -10.06 3.51
N ILE A 144 -17.76 -9.89 2.71
CA ILE A 144 -16.79 -10.94 2.38
C ILE A 144 -15.38 -10.46 2.72
N SER A 145 -14.46 -11.40 2.89
CA SER A 145 -13.02 -11.14 2.98
C SER A 145 -12.36 -11.21 1.61
N PHE A 146 -11.20 -10.57 1.47
CA PHE A 146 -10.40 -10.66 0.24
C PHE A 146 -9.95 -12.11 -0.02
N THR A 147 -9.65 -12.86 1.03
CA THR A 147 -9.36 -14.30 0.96
C THR A 147 -10.51 -15.10 0.34
N GLU A 148 -11.74 -14.92 0.84
CA GLU A 148 -12.94 -15.60 0.28
C GLU A 148 -13.19 -15.17 -1.17
N PHE A 149 -12.99 -13.89 -1.48
CA PHE A 149 -13.09 -13.37 -2.85
C PHE A 149 -12.11 -14.08 -3.80
N LEU A 150 -10.84 -14.23 -3.40
CA LEU A 150 -9.83 -14.91 -4.21
C LEU A 150 -10.15 -16.40 -4.38
N GLU A 151 -10.55 -17.08 -3.30
CA GLU A 151 -10.93 -18.50 -3.31
C GLU A 151 -12.10 -18.77 -4.28
N HIS A 152 -13.19 -18.00 -4.16
CA HIS A 152 -14.37 -18.16 -5.00
C HIS A 152 -14.09 -17.92 -6.49
N ASN A 153 -13.07 -17.12 -6.81
CA ASN A 153 -12.73 -16.76 -8.18
C ASN A 153 -11.49 -17.50 -8.72
N GLY A 154 -10.94 -18.46 -7.96
CA GLY A 154 -9.76 -19.22 -8.37
C GLY A 154 -8.54 -18.33 -8.62
N MET A 155 -8.38 -17.28 -7.80
CA MET A 155 -7.34 -16.27 -7.93
C MET A 155 -6.26 -16.41 -6.87
N ARG A 156 -5.08 -15.90 -7.20
CA ARG A 156 -3.92 -15.80 -6.30
C ARG A 156 -3.29 -14.42 -6.41
N VAL A 157 -2.86 -13.85 -5.30
CA VAL A 157 -2.08 -12.61 -5.30
C VAL A 157 -0.69 -12.91 -5.82
N ASP A 158 -0.25 -12.20 -6.86
CA ASP A 158 1.11 -12.32 -7.36
C ASP A 158 2.03 -11.33 -6.65
N ALA A 159 2.86 -11.86 -5.74
CA ALA A 159 3.76 -11.05 -4.94
C ALA A 159 4.89 -10.38 -5.76
N ASP A 160 5.15 -10.83 -7.00
CA ASP A 160 6.10 -10.13 -7.88
C ASP A 160 5.51 -8.85 -8.48
N MET A 161 4.19 -8.64 -8.38
CA MET A 161 3.52 -7.40 -8.78
C MET A 161 3.54 -6.30 -7.71
N LEU A 162 4.00 -6.63 -6.50
CA LEU A 162 4.08 -5.71 -5.35
C LEU A 162 5.50 -5.66 -4.81
N LEU A 163 6.27 -4.66 -5.23
CA LEU A 163 7.66 -4.49 -4.80
C LEU A 163 7.72 -3.60 -3.56
N PRO A 164 8.23 -4.08 -2.41
CA PRO A 164 8.46 -3.22 -1.25
C PRO A 164 9.36 -2.03 -1.59
N TRP A 165 8.92 -0.83 -1.23
CA TRP A 165 9.48 0.45 -1.67
C TRP A 165 10.06 1.29 -0.55
N SER A 166 9.31 1.49 0.53
CA SER A 166 9.77 2.19 1.74
C SER A 166 8.90 1.80 2.93
N ARG A 167 9.34 2.16 4.14
CA ARG A 167 8.60 1.90 5.38
C ARG A 167 8.62 3.15 6.26
N TRP A 168 7.46 3.53 6.76
CA TRP A 168 7.30 4.70 7.63
C TRP A 168 6.57 4.29 8.91
N ALA A 169 7.13 4.66 10.06
CA ALA A 169 6.51 4.48 11.36
C ALA A 169 6.22 5.87 11.96
N GLY A 170 4.98 6.33 11.85
CA GLY A 170 4.61 7.71 12.20
C GLY A 170 3.26 7.81 12.88
N GLU A 171 3.00 8.96 13.46
CA GLU A 171 1.76 9.27 14.17
C GLU A 171 0.83 10.13 13.30
N ASP A 172 -0.45 9.79 13.26
CA ASP A 172 -1.54 10.64 12.78
C ASP A 172 -2.65 10.70 13.85
N ASN A 173 -2.99 11.89 14.32
CA ASN A 173 -4.04 12.12 15.32
C ASN A 173 -3.96 11.18 16.56
N ASN A 174 -2.78 11.03 17.18
CA ASN A 174 -2.49 10.10 18.30
C ASN A 174 -2.56 8.60 17.95
N HIS A 175 -2.67 8.24 16.69
CA HIS A 175 -2.62 6.85 16.23
C HIS A 175 -1.31 6.60 15.50
N TRP A 176 -0.56 5.61 15.97
CA TRP A 176 0.69 5.21 15.34
C TRP A 176 0.45 4.15 14.27
N PHE A 177 1.03 4.38 13.10
CA PHE A 177 1.00 3.46 11.97
C PHE A 177 2.41 3.05 11.56
N ASP A 178 2.58 1.78 11.21
CA ASP A 178 3.77 1.21 10.60
C ASP A 178 3.42 0.80 9.17
N THR A 179 3.62 1.75 8.26
CA THR A 179 3.14 1.69 6.89
C THR A 179 4.24 1.21 5.95
N PHE A 180 3.96 0.12 5.24
CA PHE A 180 4.80 -0.37 4.14
C PHE A 180 4.25 0.16 2.82
N PHE A 181 5.09 0.88 2.08
CA PHE A 181 4.79 1.32 0.73
C PHE A 181 5.28 0.26 -0.26
N PHE A 182 4.47 -0.01 -1.28
CA PHE A 182 4.77 -0.91 -2.37
C PHE A 182 4.67 -0.18 -3.70
N ILE A 183 5.52 -0.54 -4.67
CA ILE A 183 5.32 -0.21 -6.07
C ILE A 183 4.46 -1.30 -6.70
N GLY A 184 3.38 -0.90 -7.37
CA GLY A 184 2.60 -1.73 -8.28
C GLY A 184 2.65 -1.17 -9.70
N VAL A 185 2.55 -2.04 -10.70
CA VAL A 185 2.44 -1.63 -12.11
C VAL A 185 1.04 -1.96 -12.59
N LEU A 186 0.39 -1.02 -13.28
CA LEU A 186 -0.94 -1.23 -13.84
C LEU A 186 -0.95 -2.48 -14.74
N PRO A 187 -1.76 -3.51 -14.42
CA PRO A 187 -1.96 -4.66 -15.29
C PRO A 187 -2.51 -4.25 -16.65
N GLU A 188 -2.00 -4.82 -17.73
CA GLU A 188 -2.53 -4.57 -19.07
C GLU A 188 -4.02 -4.99 -19.15
N GLY A 189 -4.85 -4.08 -19.66
CA GLY A 189 -6.29 -4.28 -19.83
C GLY A 189 -7.15 -3.73 -18.68
N GLN A 190 -6.57 -3.46 -17.51
CA GLN A 190 -7.27 -2.80 -16.41
C GLN A 190 -7.14 -1.27 -16.51
N GLU A 191 -8.14 -0.55 -16.03
CA GLU A 191 -8.08 0.89 -15.80
C GLU A 191 -8.58 1.15 -14.37
N PRO A 192 -7.82 1.85 -13.52
CA PRO A 192 -8.30 2.20 -12.20
C PRO A 192 -9.41 3.24 -12.29
N ASP A 193 -10.28 3.24 -11.29
CA ASP A 193 -11.33 4.23 -11.13
C ASP A 193 -11.27 4.88 -9.73
N GLY A 194 -12.02 5.97 -9.57
CA GLY A 194 -12.24 6.63 -8.28
C GLY A 194 -13.62 6.33 -7.70
N ASP A 195 -14.29 5.25 -8.15
CA ASP A 195 -15.65 4.91 -7.75
C ASP A 195 -15.63 4.25 -6.37
N THR A 196 -15.30 5.04 -5.35
CA THR A 196 -15.24 4.66 -3.93
C THR A 196 -15.86 5.75 -3.07
N GLY A 197 -16.41 5.38 -1.92
CA GLY A 197 -16.94 6.33 -0.94
C GLY A 197 -15.87 7.16 -0.20
N GLU A 198 -14.59 6.82 -0.37
CA GLU A 198 -13.47 7.43 0.37
C GLU A 198 -12.74 8.56 -0.37
N ALA A 199 -12.95 8.72 -1.68
CA ALA A 199 -12.28 9.72 -2.51
C ALA A 199 -13.28 10.71 -3.15
N ASP A 200 -12.93 12.00 -3.16
CA ASP A 200 -13.68 13.05 -3.87
C ASP A 200 -13.25 13.12 -5.35
N ASP A 201 -11.98 12.82 -5.63
CA ASP A 201 -11.40 12.78 -6.97
C ASP A 201 -10.22 11.78 -7.00
N ALA A 202 -9.95 11.19 -8.16
CA ALA A 202 -8.87 10.25 -8.37
C ALA A 202 -8.36 10.27 -9.80
N GLY A 203 -7.06 10.06 -10.00
CA GLY A 203 -6.53 10.06 -11.35
C GLY A 203 -5.04 9.76 -11.47
N TRP A 204 -4.59 9.75 -12.72
CA TRP A 204 -3.19 9.61 -13.09
C TRP A 204 -2.50 10.96 -13.15
N PHE A 205 -1.46 11.14 -12.35
CA PHE A 205 -0.72 12.40 -12.30
C PHE A 205 0.78 12.21 -12.51
N ASP A 206 1.41 13.28 -13.02
CA ASP A 206 2.84 13.47 -12.93
C ASP A 206 3.24 13.71 -11.47
N PRO A 207 4.16 12.92 -10.87
CA PRO A 207 4.60 13.16 -9.49
C PRO A 207 5.11 14.59 -9.25
N GLN A 208 5.76 15.20 -10.25
CA GLN A 208 6.27 16.57 -10.14
C GLN A 208 5.12 17.59 -10.12
N LEU A 209 4.07 17.37 -10.92
CA LEU A 209 2.90 18.26 -10.96
C LEU A 209 2.19 18.30 -9.59
N VAL A 210 2.07 17.15 -8.92
CA VAL A 210 1.47 17.08 -7.58
C VAL A 210 2.30 17.86 -6.56
N LEU A 211 3.63 17.73 -6.61
CA LEU A 211 4.54 18.49 -5.75
C LEU A 211 4.48 20.00 -6.02
N ASP A 212 4.36 20.42 -7.28
CA ASP A 212 4.17 21.83 -7.64
C ASP A 212 2.83 22.37 -7.15
N GLY A 213 1.77 21.57 -7.24
CA GLY A 213 0.48 21.86 -6.62
C GLY A 213 0.59 22.05 -5.10
N TRP A 214 1.34 21.17 -4.42
CA TRP A 214 1.58 21.30 -2.98
C TRP A 214 2.36 22.58 -2.64
N ARG A 215 3.44 22.90 -3.36
CA ARG A 215 4.18 24.17 -3.21
C ARG A 215 3.29 25.38 -3.41
N ALA A 216 2.31 25.28 -4.32
CA ALA A 216 1.34 26.32 -4.61
C ALA A 216 0.13 26.32 -3.65
N GLY A 217 0.05 25.40 -2.68
CA GLY A 217 -1.07 25.30 -1.74
C GLY A 217 -2.39 24.85 -2.36
N LEU A 218 -2.32 24.14 -3.48
CA LEU A 218 -3.47 23.59 -4.22
C LEU A 218 -3.80 22.15 -3.81
N VAL A 219 -2.88 21.46 -3.11
CA VAL A 219 -3.11 20.14 -2.54
C VAL A 219 -2.42 20.03 -1.17
N ARG A 220 -2.93 19.12 -0.32
CA ARG A 220 -2.31 18.79 0.97
C ARG A 220 -1.65 17.42 0.88
N LEU A 221 -0.45 17.32 1.42
CA LEU A 221 0.33 16.08 1.46
C LEU A 221 0.82 15.85 2.87
N ALA A 222 0.69 14.62 3.36
CA ALA A 222 1.43 14.15 4.52
C ALA A 222 2.90 13.90 4.14
N ILE A 223 3.82 13.96 5.10
CA ILE A 223 5.25 13.75 4.83
C ILE A 223 5.55 12.41 4.14
N PRO A 224 4.93 11.26 4.49
CA PRO A 224 5.24 10.01 3.81
C PRO A 224 4.83 10.06 2.34
N THR A 225 3.65 10.60 2.02
CA THR A 225 3.16 10.78 0.64
C THR A 225 4.05 11.72 -0.14
N TRP A 226 4.37 12.89 0.43
CA TRP A 226 5.29 13.86 -0.17
C TRP A 226 6.65 13.23 -0.49
N ALA A 227 7.21 12.45 0.43
CA ALA A 227 8.49 11.78 0.25
C ALA A 227 8.46 10.75 -0.89
N GLN A 228 7.36 10.01 -1.04
CA GLN A 228 7.20 9.08 -2.15
C GLN A 228 7.15 9.81 -3.49
N LEU A 229 6.33 10.86 -3.60
CA LEU A 229 6.23 11.69 -4.81
C LEU A 229 7.60 12.28 -5.16
N LYS A 230 8.30 12.86 -4.16
CA LYS A 230 9.64 13.41 -4.33
C LYS A 230 10.62 12.36 -4.85
N ARG A 231 10.60 11.15 -4.29
CA ARG A 231 11.46 10.05 -4.77
C ARG A 231 11.10 9.69 -6.22
N LEU A 232 9.83 9.56 -6.56
CA LEU A 232 9.37 9.24 -7.92
C LEU A 232 9.84 10.28 -8.96
N THR A 233 9.98 11.56 -8.62
CA THR A 233 10.52 12.58 -9.55
C THR A 233 11.95 12.33 -10.02
N SER A 234 12.67 11.39 -9.40
CA SER A 234 14.03 11.02 -9.81
C SER A 234 14.07 10.03 -10.98
N TYR A 235 12.91 9.55 -11.46
CA TYR A 235 12.81 8.52 -12.48
C TYR A 235 11.92 8.96 -13.63
N ALA A 236 12.27 8.55 -14.85
CA ALA A 236 11.51 8.85 -16.07
C ALA A 236 10.56 7.72 -16.46
N THR A 237 10.83 6.49 -16.03
CA THR A 237 10.06 5.29 -16.44
C THR A 237 9.75 4.36 -15.27
N VAL A 238 8.69 3.57 -15.41
CA VAL A 238 8.33 2.50 -14.46
C VAL A 238 9.50 1.53 -14.27
N LYS A 239 10.22 1.19 -15.36
CA LYS A 239 11.36 0.27 -15.29
C LYS A 239 12.44 0.76 -14.32
N GLU A 240 12.80 2.04 -14.38
CA GLU A 240 13.82 2.62 -13.47
C GLU A 240 13.36 2.56 -12.02
N VAL A 241 12.06 2.79 -11.77
CA VAL A 241 11.47 2.66 -10.44
C VAL A 241 11.54 1.21 -9.95
N LEU A 242 11.23 0.22 -10.80
CA LEU A 242 11.32 -1.20 -10.44
C LEU A 242 12.75 -1.66 -10.14
N ASP A 243 13.71 -1.17 -10.94
CA ASP A 243 15.13 -1.45 -10.73
C ASP A 243 15.60 -0.91 -9.36
N ASP A 244 15.21 0.32 -9.00
CA ASP A 244 15.54 0.91 -7.70
C ASP A 244 14.77 0.24 -6.54
N ALA A 245 13.49 -0.09 -6.76
CA ALA A 245 12.64 -0.73 -5.75
C ALA A 245 13.30 -2.02 -5.26
N SER A 246 13.90 -2.79 -6.18
CA SER A 246 14.60 -4.05 -5.90
C SER A 246 15.71 -3.97 -4.85
N PHE A 247 16.28 -2.78 -4.62
CA PHE A 247 17.35 -2.52 -3.65
C PHE A 247 16.94 -1.59 -2.50
N SER A 248 15.64 -1.27 -2.40
CA SER A 248 15.15 -0.30 -1.41
C SER A 248 15.43 -0.74 0.03
N ASP A 249 15.90 0.22 0.84
CA ASP A 249 16.06 0.07 2.27
C ASP A 249 14.71 0.23 2.99
N LEU A 250 14.30 -0.80 3.73
CA LEU A 250 13.02 -0.85 4.45
C LEU A 250 13.18 -0.68 5.96
N ARG A 251 14.32 -0.14 6.42
CA ARG A 251 14.40 0.39 7.78
C ARG A 251 13.36 1.51 7.93
N PRO A 252 12.53 1.49 8.98
CA PRO A 252 11.46 2.45 9.13
C PRO A 252 12.02 3.87 9.29
N ILE A 253 11.48 4.81 8.54
CA ILE A 253 11.62 6.23 8.80
C ILE A 253 10.62 6.58 9.92
N ILE A 254 11.11 7.14 11.03
CA ILE A 254 10.32 7.26 12.26
C ILE A 254 9.89 8.72 12.46
N GLY A 255 8.60 8.93 12.69
CA GLY A 255 8.01 10.24 13.01
C GLY A 255 8.28 11.29 11.93
N ASP A 256 8.66 12.48 12.38
CA ASP A 256 9.05 13.61 11.52
C ASP A 256 10.59 13.67 11.37
N PRO A 257 11.17 13.24 10.23
CA PRO A 257 12.62 13.22 10.02
C PRO A 257 13.17 14.62 9.66
N ARG A 258 13.04 15.60 10.58
CA ARG A 258 13.39 17.02 10.35
C ARG A 258 14.86 17.28 10.07
N ASP A 259 15.74 16.45 10.63
CA ASP A 259 17.19 16.57 10.49
C ASP A 259 17.73 15.90 9.21
N ASP A 260 16.87 15.19 8.47
CA ASP A 260 17.25 14.53 7.23
C ASP A 260 17.04 15.48 6.04
N GLU A 261 18.16 15.85 5.42
CA GLU A 261 18.22 16.78 4.29
C GLU A 261 17.29 16.38 3.14
N ARG A 262 17.01 15.08 2.97
CA ARG A 262 16.08 14.58 1.94
C ARG A 262 14.66 15.14 2.08
N TYR A 263 14.25 15.47 3.29
CA TYR A 263 12.90 15.95 3.61
C TYR A 263 12.87 17.44 3.99
N ARG A 264 14.00 18.15 3.93
CA ARG A 264 14.10 19.56 4.34
C ARG A 264 13.09 20.46 3.64
N GLU A 265 12.85 20.22 2.35
CA GLU A 265 11.89 21.00 1.57
C GLU A 265 10.48 20.96 2.19
N TYR A 266 10.01 19.78 2.64
CA TYR A 266 8.71 19.64 3.29
C TYR A 266 8.60 20.48 4.56
N PHE A 267 9.63 20.47 5.40
CA PHE A 267 9.60 21.17 6.69
C PHE A 267 9.92 22.66 6.62
N THR A 268 10.43 23.16 5.48
CA THR A 268 10.79 24.57 5.28
C THR A 268 9.88 25.30 4.29
N THR A 269 8.99 24.59 3.60
CA THR A 269 7.98 25.17 2.71
C THR A 269 6.66 25.32 3.46
N PHE A 270 6.08 26.52 3.43
CA PHE A 270 4.79 26.84 4.06
C PHE A 270 3.85 27.40 3.00
N PRO A 271 3.20 26.54 2.19
CA PRO A 271 2.29 27.00 1.15
C PRO A 271 1.10 27.76 1.76
N VAL A 272 0.64 28.80 1.07
CA VAL A 272 -0.64 29.45 1.42
C VAL A 272 -1.76 28.51 0.96
N ASP A 273 -2.58 28.05 1.90
CA ASP A 273 -3.71 27.18 1.63
C ASP A 273 -4.74 27.88 0.71
N ARG A 274 -5.04 27.28 -0.44
CA ARG A 274 -5.91 27.85 -1.49
C ARG A 274 -7.14 26.99 -1.79
N ILE A 275 -7.42 25.99 -0.94
CA ILE A 275 -8.51 25.01 -1.08
C ILE A 275 -9.44 24.97 0.13
#